data_AF-A0A2D7ZLM7-F1
#
_entry.id   AF-A0A2D7ZLM7-F1
#
_cell.length_a   1.000
_cell.length_b   1.000
_cell.length_c   1.000
_cell.angle_alpha   90.00
_cell.angle_beta   90.00
_cell.angle_gamma   90.00
#
_symmetry.space_group_name_H-M   'P 1'
#
loop_
_entity.id
_entity.type
_entity.pdbx_description
1 polymer ?
#
loop_
_entity_poly.entity_id
_entity_poly.type
_entity_poly.pdbx_seq_one_letter_code
_entity_poly.pdbx_strand_id
1 'polypeptide(L)' 'MSVQWVIEVRLGTRPDATPIRKAVVEADDEAQALSLVLAQAQEDVARARSTLGDDGQEEVFSAAEAAGRSDHHAGEESGG' A
#
# COMPACT_ATOMS: atom_id res chain seq x y z
N MET A 1 28.52 -2.06 -24.98
CA MET A 1 28.65 -3.43 -24.44
C MET A 1 28.19 -3.31 -23.02
N SER A 2 27.05 -3.92 -22.69
CA SER A 2 26.44 -3.75 -21.38
C SER A 2 27.29 -4.44 -20.32
N VAL A 3 27.38 -3.80 -19.15
CA VAL A 3 28.02 -4.36 -17.96
C VAL A 3 27.01 -4.39 -16.83
N GLN A 4 27.26 -5.28 -15.86
CA GLN A 4 26.42 -5.37 -14.67
C GLN A 4 26.85 -4.31 -13.66
N TRP A 5 25.91 -3.48 -13.23
CA TRP A 5 26.08 -2.43 -12.23
C TRP A 5 25.40 -2.84 -10.94
N VAL A 6 26.09 -2.65 -9.81
CA VAL A 6 25.52 -2.78 -8.46
C VAL A 6 25.43 -1.39 -7.86
N ILE A 7 24.21 -0.91 -7.60
CA ILE A 7 23.94 0.42 -7.09
C ILE A 7 23.31 0.31 -5.71
N GLU A 8 23.97 0.90 -4.71
CA GLU A 8 23.48 1.00 -3.34
C GLU A 8 23.11 2.45 -3.02
N VAL A 9 21.85 2.68 -2.62
CA VAL A 9 21.37 4.00 -2.19
C VAL A 9 21.31 4.03 -0.68
N ARG A 10 21.93 5.04 -0.08
CA ARG A 10 22.02 5.23 1.38
C ARG A 10 21.48 6.61 1.76
N LEU A 11 20.95 6.73 2.97
CA LEU A 11 20.52 8.02 3.52
C LEU A 11 21.63 8.62 4.38
N GLY A 12 21.85 9.93 4.19
CA GLY A 12 22.88 10.67 4.90
C GLY A 12 24.28 10.48 4.30
N THR A 13 25.29 10.88 5.07
CA THR A 13 26.69 10.95 4.63
C THR A 13 27.56 9.84 5.20
N ARG A 14 26.99 8.97 6.04
CA ARG A 14 27.71 7.88 6.69
C ARG A 14 28.01 6.77 5.68
N PRO A 15 29.28 6.46 5.39
CA PRO A 15 29.65 5.44 4.40
C PRO A 15 29.32 4.01 4.86
N ASP A 16 29.09 3.81 6.15
CA ASP A 16 28.71 2.55 6.78
C ASP A 16 27.19 2.40 6.98
N ALA A 17 26.38 3.41 6.63
CA ALA A 17 24.93 3.33 6.79
C ALA A 17 24.33 2.22 5.91
N THR A 18 23.44 1.40 6.48
CA THR A 18 22.75 0.34 5.73
C THR A 18 22.04 0.91 4.49
N PRO A 19 22.24 0.33 3.29
CA PRO A 19 21.53 0.75 2.08
C PRO A 19 20.01 0.64 2.25
N ILE A 20 19.29 1.69 1.85
CA ILE A 20 17.83 1.68 1.74
C ILE A 20 17.35 1.00 0.45
N ARG A 21 18.23 0.91 -0.55
CA ARG A 21 18.02 0.18 -1.80
C ARG A 21 19.33 -0.44 -2.25
N LYS A 22 19.25 -1.65 -2.76
CA LYS A 22 20.30 -2.30 -3.54
C LYS A 22 19.69 -2.79 -4.85
N ALA A 23 20.22 -2.32 -5.97
CA ALA A 23 19.77 -2.69 -7.30
C ALA A 23 20.93 -3.26 -8.11
N VAL A 24 20.61 -4.25 -8.94
CA VAL A 24 21.54 -4.83 -9.92
C VAL A 24 20.90 -4.63 -11.29
N VAL A 25 21.58 -3.89 -12.18
CA VAL A 25 21.08 -3.54 -13.51
C VAL A 25 22.15 -3.79 -14.58
N GLU A 26 21.74 -4.06 -15.81
CA GLU A 26 22.65 -4.09 -16.95
C GLU A 26 22.54 -2.80 -17.75
N ALA A 27 23.67 -2.14 -18.00
CA ALA A 27 23.73 -0.88 -18.75
C ALA A 27 25.10 -0.69 -19.40
N ASP A 28 25.14 0.04 -20.52
CA ASP A 28 26.36 0.38 -21.24
C ASP A 28 27.23 1.42 -20.50
N ASP A 29 26.60 2.30 -19.72
CA ASP A 29 27.27 3.36 -18.95
C ASP A 29 26.55 3.70 -17.63
N GLU A 30 27.22 4.51 -16.81
CA GLU A 30 26.74 4.91 -15.47
C GLU A 30 25.42 5.68 -15.53
N ALA A 31 25.27 6.62 -16.47
CA ALA A 31 24.09 7.47 -16.54
C ALA A 31 22.85 6.66 -16.91
N GLN A 32 23.01 5.68 -17.81
CA GLN A 32 21.97 4.71 -18.13
C GLN A 32 21.63 3.83 -16.92
N ALA A 33 22.63 3.32 -16.20
CA ALA A 33 22.41 2.51 -15.00
C ALA A 33 21.60 3.28 -13.93
N LEU A 34 21.96 4.54 -13.67
CA LEU A 34 21.26 5.42 -12.73
C LEU A 34 19.83 5.73 -13.19
N SER A 35 19.61 5.93 -14.49
CA SER A 35 18.28 6.16 -15.07
C SER A 35 17.35 4.94 -14.87
N LEU A 36 17.88 3.72 -15.04
CA LEU A 36 17.12 2.49 -14.77
C LEU A 36 16.73 2.36 -13.30
N VAL A 37 17.65 2.64 -12.37
CA VAL A 37 17.37 2.59 -10.93
C VAL A 37 16.36 3.66 -10.51
N LEU A 38 16.41 4.85 -11.12
CA LEU A 38 15.42 5.90 -10.89
C LEU A 38 14.03 5.46 -11.34
N ALA A 39 13.90 4.88 -12.54
CA ALA A 39 12.63 4.39 -13.05
C ALA A 39 12.01 3.34 -12.12
N GLN A 40 12.80 2.34 -11.68
CA GLN A 40 12.35 1.35 -10.70
C GLN A 40 11.88 1.99 -9.39
N ALA A 41 12.60 3.00 -8.88
CA ALA A 41 12.20 3.70 -7.67
C ALA A 41 10.87 4.46 -7.84
N GLN A 42 10.63 5.06 -9.02
CA GLN A 42 9.37 5.73 -9.33
C GLN A 42 8.20 4.75 -9.43
N GLU A 43 8.42 3.58 -10.06
CA GLU A 43 7.43 2.51 -10.14
C GLU A 43 7.06 1.96 -8.76
N ASP A 44 8.06 1.76 -7.88
CA ASP A 44 7.81 1.29 -6.51
C ASP A 44 6.95 2.28 -5.73
N VAL A 45 7.22 3.59 -5.87
CA VAL A 45 6.40 4.65 -5.27
C VAL A 45 4.99 4.66 -5.84
N ALA A 46 4.85 4.53 -7.16
CA ALA A 46 3.55 4.47 -7.83
C ALA A 46 2.74 3.25 -7.36
N ARG A 47 3.38 2.08 -7.26
CA ARG A 47 2.77 0.84 -6.75
C ARG A 47 2.33 1.00 -5.30
N ALA A 48 3.18 1.53 -4.43
CA ALA A 48 2.84 1.76 -3.03
C ALA A 48 1.64 2.72 -2.89
N ARG A 49 1.57 3.77 -3.72
CA ARG A 49 0.40 4.67 -3.76
C ARG A 49 -0.85 3.98 -4.28
N SER A 50 -0.73 3.13 -5.29
CA SER A 50 -1.85 2.36 -5.84
C SER A 50 -2.42 1.38 -4.83
N THR A 51 -1.58 0.70 -4.04
CA THR A 51 -2.04 -0.23 -3.00
C THR A 51 -2.75 0.48 -1.84
N LEU A 52 -2.43 1.75 -1.56
CA LEU A 52 -3.20 2.55 -0.59
C LEU A 52 -4.53 3.07 -1.14
N GLY A 53 -4.77 2.99 -2.45
CA GLY A 53 -5.97 3.48 -3.12
C GLY A 53 -7.05 2.42 -3.39
N ASP A 54 -6.79 1.15 -3.09
CA ASP A 54 -7.68 0.02 -3.41
C ASP A 54 -8.37 -0.61 -2.17
N ASP A 55 -8.04 -0.15 -0.96
CA ASP A 55 -8.74 -0.55 0.29
C ASP A 55 -10.03 0.29 0.53
N GLY A 56 -10.57 0.92 -0.51
CA GLY A 56 -11.65 1.90 -0.40
C GLY A 56 -12.81 1.68 -1.36
N GLN A 57 -13.83 0.95 -0.88
CA GLN A 57 -15.21 0.78 -1.43
C GLN A 57 -15.31 -0.30 -2.52
N GLU A 58 -16.21 -1.29 -2.48
CA GLU A 58 -17.60 -1.37 -2.01
C GLU A 58 -17.94 -2.87 -1.79
N GLU A 59 -18.71 -3.28 -0.77
CA GLU A 59 -20.09 -3.83 -0.89
C GLU A 59 -20.35 -4.67 0.38
N VAL A 60 -21.49 -4.78 1.09
CA VAL A 60 -22.86 -4.24 1.06
C VAL A 60 -23.35 -4.38 2.51
N PHE A 61 -23.94 -3.33 3.10
CA PHE A 61 -24.74 -3.49 4.32
C PHE A 61 -25.93 -4.40 3.98
N SER A 62 -25.81 -5.69 4.28
CA SER A 62 -26.90 -6.65 4.08
C SER A 62 -28.05 -6.24 5.01
N ALA A 63 -29.13 -5.76 4.40
CA ALA A 63 -30.39 -5.39 5.02
C ALA A 63 -31.11 -6.61 5.64
N ALA A 64 -30.50 -7.22 6.65
CA ALA A 64 -31.04 -8.34 7.41
C ALA A 64 -31.69 -7.92 8.75
N GLU A 65 -31.84 -6.61 9.00
CA GLU A 65 -32.57 -6.10 10.18
C GLU A 65 -34.02 -5.69 9.87
N ALA A 66 -34.58 -6.12 8.73
CA ALA A 66 -35.98 -5.84 8.38
C ALA A 66 -36.99 -6.92 8.82
N ALA A 67 -36.62 -7.89 9.67
CA ALA A 67 -37.54 -8.94 10.11
C ALA A 67 -37.30 -9.42 11.55
N GLY A 68 -37.14 -8.49 12.49
CA GLY A 68 -37.22 -8.75 13.93
C GLY A 68 -38.67 -8.67 14.42
N ARG A 69 -39.41 -9.74 14.14
CA ARG A 69 -40.79 -10.03 14.54
C ARG A 69 -41.09 -9.72 16.01
N SER A 70 -42.26 -9.10 16.21
CA SER A 70 -43.01 -8.99 17.46
C SER A 70 -42.96 -10.25 18.34
N ASP A 71 -42.68 -10.08 19.63
CA ASP A 71 -43.42 -10.67 20.74
C ASP A 71 -42.77 -10.26 22.08
N HIS A 72 -43.43 -9.41 22.85
CA HIS A 72 -43.62 -9.64 24.29
C HIS A 72 -44.74 -8.71 24.82
N HIS A 73 -45.85 -9.38 25.05
CA HIS A 73 -46.99 -9.03 25.87
C HIS A 73 -46.61 -8.81 27.35
N ALA A 74 -47.31 -7.88 28.02
CA ALA A 74 -47.89 -8.02 29.39
C ALA A 74 -47.63 -6.86 30.38
N GLY A 75 -48.72 -6.44 31.05
CA GLY A 75 -48.78 -5.67 32.31
C GLY A 75 -49.24 -4.21 32.12
N GLU A 76 -50.52 -3.84 32.29
CA GLU A 76 -51.17 -3.49 33.59
C GLU A 76 -50.46 -2.28 34.26
N GLU A 77 -51.04 -1.17 34.70
CA GLU A 77 -52.36 -0.82 35.26
C GLU A 77 -52.35 0.72 35.48
N SER A 78 -53.46 1.46 35.25
CA SER A 78 -54.29 2.12 36.30
C SER A 78 -53.99 3.60 36.63
N GLY A 79 -55.09 4.37 36.73
CA GLY A 79 -55.24 5.63 37.50
C GLY A 79 -55.15 6.92 36.67
N GLY A 80 -56.13 7.82 36.64
CA GLY A 80 -57.41 7.98 37.33
C GLY A 80 -58.02 9.31 36.91
#